data_AF-A0A6P0Y0C0-F1
#
_entry.id   AF-A0A6P0Y0C0-F1
#
_cell.length_a   1.000
_cell.length_b   1.000
_cell.length_c   1.000
_cell.angle_alpha   90.00
_cell.angle_beta   90.00
_cell.angle_gamma   90.00
#
_symmetry.space_group_name_H-M   'P 1'
#
loop_
_entity.id
_entity.type
_entity.pdbx_description
1 polymer ?
#
loop_
_entity_poly.entity_id
_entity_poly.type
_entity_poly.pdbx_seq_one_letter_code
_entity_poly.pdbx_strand_id
1 'polypeptide(L)'
;MADVIRQFPVNYELHLNACLDDAKTWLEEGDFLITHGWLTHSGHVICLSGLEIDTENNSYKFEVKDPWSEFDAPSWSYDLGGNFYDGYYSSYCIYAACVASSSYGDAQSIYNQGELDSSYKNMWVHRFMP
;
A
#
# COMPACT_ATOMS: atom_id res chain seq x y z
N MET A 1 15.41 0.50 -6.96
CA MET A 1 14.76 -0.72 -6.46
C MET A 1 14.62 -1.80 -7.54
N ALA A 2 13.93 -1.54 -8.66
CA ALA A 2 13.72 -2.53 -9.73
C ALA A 2 15.02 -3.20 -10.23
N ASP A 3 16.09 -2.42 -10.47
CA ASP A 3 17.37 -2.96 -10.96
C ASP A 3 18.08 -3.87 -9.95
N VAL A 4 17.79 -3.71 -8.66
CA VAL A 4 18.29 -4.60 -7.61
C VAL A 4 17.47 -5.90 -7.61
N ILE A 5 16.14 -5.78 -7.66
CA ILE A 5 15.22 -6.95 -7.67
C ILE A 5 15.52 -7.89 -8.85
N ARG A 6 15.75 -7.33 -10.05
CA ARG A 6 16.05 -8.11 -11.27
C ARG A 6 17.32 -8.96 -11.19
N GLN A 7 18.17 -8.75 -10.18
CA GLN A 7 19.36 -9.57 -9.95
C GLN A 7 19.05 -10.89 -9.22
N PHE A 8 17.85 -11.03 -8.66
CA PHE A 8 17.40 -12.22 -7.97
C PHE A 8 16.57 -13.12 -8.91
N PRO A 9 16.62 -14.45 -8.76
CA PRO A 9 15.87 -15.39 -9.58
C PRO A 9 14.40 -15.46 -9.14
N VAL A 10 13.68 -14.34 -9.27
CA VAL A 10 12.27 -14.20 -8.87
C VAL A 10 11.41 -13.80 -10.07
N ASN A 11 10.16 -14.28 -10.11
CA ASN A 11 9.20 -13.86 -11.13
C ASN A 11 8.66 -12.47 -10.77
N TYR A 12 9.01 -11.46 -11.56
CA TYR A 12 8.89 -10.04 -11.17
C TYR A 12 8.40 -9.14 -12.30
N GLU A 13 7.46 -8.24 -11.97
CA GLU A 13 6.97 -7.18 -12.84
C GLU A 13 6.97 -5.81 -12.14
N LEU A 14 7.16 -4.75 -12.93
CA LEU A 14 7.04 -3.36 -12.48
C LEU A 14 5.79 -2.72 -13.09
N HIS A 15 4.88 -2.28 -12.24
CA HIS A 15 3.67 -1.56 -12.62
C HIS A 15 3.74 -0.13 -12.08
N LEU A 16 3.63 0.87 -12.96
CA LEU A 16 3.72 2.29 -12.61
C LEU A 16 2.36 3.01 -12.64
N ASN A 17 1.29 2.29 -12.95
CA ASN A 17 -0.06 2.84 -13.11
C ASN A 17 -1.14 1.84 -12.68
N ALA A 18 -0.85 1.02 -11.67
CA ALA A 18 -1.84 0.10 -11.12
C ALA A 18 -2.93 0.86 -10.35
N CYS A 19 -4.11 0.24 -10.20
CA CYS A 19 -5.14 0.70 -9.27
C CYS A 19 -5.28 -0.26 -8.07
N LEU A 20 -6.17 0.07 -7.12
CA LEU A 20 -6.42 -0.82 -5.98
C LEU A 20 -7.03 -2.15 -6.41
N ASP A 21 -7.91 -2.15 -7.42
CA ASP A 21 -8.51 -3.38 -7.93
C ASP A 21 -7.45 -4.31 -8.55
N ASP A 22 -6.47 -3.77 -9.27
CA ASP A 22 -5.33 -4.55 -9.78
C ASP A 22 -4.56 -5.20 -8.61
N ALA A 23 -4.19 -4.40 -7.59
CA ALA A 23 -3.47 -4.90 -6.42
C ALA A 23 -4.27 -5.95 -5.64
N LYS A 24 -5.59 -5.76 -5.51
CA LYS A 24 -6.49 -6.71 -4.88
C LYS A 24 -6.48 -8.05 -5.62
N THR A 25 -6.68 -8.04 -6.95
CA THR A 25 -6.66 -9.26 -7.76
C THR A 25 -5.34 -10.00 -7.64
N TRP A 26 -4.20 -9.29 -7.68
CA TRP A 26 -2.88 -9.93 -7.54
C TRP A 26 -2.68 -10.59 -6.18
N LEU A 27 -3.13 -9.95 -5.10
CA LEU A 27 -3.07 -10.55 -3.75
C LEU A 27 -3.99 -11.77 -3.62
N GLU A 28 -5.16 -11.76 -4.26
CA GLU A 28 -6.06 -12.92 -4.33
C GLU A 28 -5.44 -14.09 -5.14
N GLU A 29 -4.59 -13.79 -6.12
CA GLU A 29 -3.80 -14.77 -6.89
C GLU A 29 -2.60 -15.33 -6.11
N GLY A 30 -2.31 -14.78 -4.93
CA GLY A 30 -1.20 -15.19 -4.06
C GLY A 30 0.12 -14.47 -4.34
N ASP A 31 0.08 -13.34 -5.05
CA ASP A 31 1.26 -12.52 -5.28
C ASP A 31 1.70 -11.77 -4.03
N PHE A 32 2.98 -11.38 -4.02
CA PHE A 32 3.53 -10.46 -3.05
C PHE A 32 3.81 -9.11 -3.72
N LEU A 33 3.45 -8.01 -3.07
CA LEU A 33 3.58 -6.67 -3.64
C LEU A 33 4.49 -5.80 -2.77
N ILE A 34 5.31 -4.96 -3.39
CA ILE A 34 5.97 -3.84 -2.72
C ILE A 34 5.48 -2.56 -3.39
N THR A 35 4.95 -1.62 -2.59
CA THR A 35 4.39 -0.36 -3.10
C THR A 35 5.03 0.85 -2.48
N HIS A 36 5.07 1.94 -3.24
CA HIS A 36 5.52 3.25 -2.80
C HIS A 36 4.31 4.10 -2.43
N GLY A 37 4.44 4.96 -1.42
CA GLY A 37 3.37 5.86 -1.03
C GLY A 37 3.82 6.99 -0.12
N TRP A 38 2.90 7.90 0.17
CA TRP A 38 3.13 9.12 0.94
C TRP A 38 2.73 8.97 2.41
N LEU A 39 3.24 7.93 3.07
CA LEU A 39 3.12 7.72 4.52
C LEU A 39 4.12 8.60 5.31
N THR A 40 5.13 9.16 4.63
CA THR A 40 6.07 10.14 5.17
C THR A 40 6.30 11.28 4.17
N HIS A 41 6.92 12.38 4.62
CA HIS A 41 7.25 13.53 3.77
C HIS A 41 8.20 13.21 2.62
N SER A 42 9.07 12.20 2.77
CA SER A 42 10.01 11.75 1.74
C SER A 42 9.46 10.64 0.85
N GLY A 43 8.23 10.19 1.11
CA GLY A 43 7.72 8.91 0.61
C GLY A 43 8.18 7.74 1.48
N HIS A 44 7.48 6.62 1.35
CA HIS A 44 7.69 5.40 2.13
C HIS A 44 7.40 4.16 1.28
N VAL A 45 7.99 3.04 1.67
CA VAL A 45 7.79 1.75 0.99
C VAL A 45 7.26 0.74 1.98
N ILE A 46 6.19 0.07 1.61
CA ILE A 46 5.57 -1.01 2.38
C ILE A 46 5.39 -2.24 1.50
N CYS A 47 5.23 -3.40 2.13
CA CYS A 47 4.89 -4.63 1.46
C CYS A 47 3.44 -5.01 1.72
N LEU A 48 2.76 -5.57 0.72
CA LEU A 48 1.42 -6.12 0.82
C LEU A 48 1.49 -7.63 0.56
N SER A 49 0.93 -8.44 1.46
CA SER A 49 1.02 -9.91 1.39
C SER A 49 -0.32 -10.63 1.29
N GLY A 50 -1.43 -9.93 1.45
CA GLY A 50 -2.74 -10.54 1.50
C GLY A 50 -3.85 -9.52 1.76
N LEU A 51 -5.06 -10.05 1.96
CA LEU A 51 -6.28 -9.29 2.14
C LEU A 51 -7.12 -9.89 3.27
N GLU A 52 -7.72 -9.03 4.08
CA GLU A 52 -8.75 -9.40 5.05
C GLU A 52 -10.07 -8.72 4.66
N ILE A 53 -11.18 -9.48 4.67
CA ILE A 53 -12.52 -8.91 4.47
C ILE A 53 -12.92 -8.16 5.74
N ASP A 54 -13.22 -6.87 5.60
CA ASP A 54 -13.78 -6.04 6.66
C ASP A 54 -15.32 -6.05 6.56
N THR A 55 -15.94 -6.97 7.29
CA THR A 55 -17.39 -7.16 7.29
C THR A 55 -18.14 -6.02 7.97
N GLU A 56 -17.50 -5.28 8.87
CA GLU A 56 -18.12 -4.16 9.59
C GLU A 56 -18.31 -2.96 8.67
N ASN A 57 -17.31 -2.69 7.82
CA ASN A 57 -17.31 -1.57 6.88
C ASN A 57 -17.70 -1.96 5.45
N ASN A 58 -18.10 -3.22 5.23
CA ASN A 58 -18.36 -3.79 3.91
C ASN A 58 -17.21 -3.48 2.93
N SER A 59 -15.97 -3.67 3.39
CA SER A 59 -14.74 -3.30 2.71
C SER A 59 -13.69 -4.40 2.86
N TYR A 60 -12.42 -4.08 2.63
CA TYR A 60 -11.29 -4.96 2.84
C TYR A 60 -10.09 -4.18 3.38
N LYS A 61 -9.18 -4.90 4.01
CA LYS A 61 -7.90 -4.40 4.51
C LYS A 61 -6.78 -5.15 3.80
N PHE A 62 -5.66 -4.46 3.63
CA PHE A 62 -4.44 -5.07 3.12
C PHE A 62 -3.61 -5.57 4.30
N GLU A 63 -3.12 -6.81 4.21
CA GLU A 63 -2.03 -7.26 5.07
C GLU A 63 -0.76 -6.50 4.71
N VAL A 64 -0.17 -5.80 5.67
CA VAL A 64 0.97 -4.92 5.48
C VAL A 64 2.16 -5.35 6.32
N LYS A 65 3.34 -5.36 5.70
CA LYS A 65 4.62 -5.31 6.39
C LYS A 65 5.22 -3.92 6.20
N ASP A 66 5.23 -3.13 7.27
CA ASP A 66 5.82 -1.78 7.27
C ASP A 66 7.20 -1.83 7.95
N PRO A 67 8.28 -1.43 7.26
CA PRO A 67 9.64 -1.50 7.81
C PRO A 67 9.91 -0.49 8.93
N TRP A 68 8.98 0.43 9.23
CA TRP A 68 9.17 1.41 10.30
C TRP A 68 8.41 1.07 11.59
N SER A 69 7.10 1.27 11.63
CA SER A 69 6.22 0.95 12.76
C SER A 69 4.78 0.99 12.28
N GLU A 70 3.81 0.89 13.19
CA GLU A 70 2.41 1.05 12.82
C GLU A 70 2.14 2.50 12.40
N PHE A 71 1.54 2.67 11.22
CA PHE A 71 1.04 3.95 10.76
C PHE A 71 -0.39 4.17 11.25
N ASP A 72 -0.57 5.18 12.10
CA ASP A 72 -1.88 5.64 12.56
C ASP A 72 -2.49 6.57 11.50
N ALA A 73 -3.27 6.01 10.57
CA ALA A 73 -3.88 6.77 9.48
C ALA A 73 -4.80 7.92 9.96
N PRO A 74 -5.65 7.77 11.00
CA PRO A 74 -6.38 8.90 11.60
C PRO A 74 -5.52 10.11 12.00
N SER A 75 -4.35 9.91 12.60
CA SER A 75 -3.42 11.02 12.91
C SER A 75 -2.42 11.32 11.79
N TRP A 76 -2.41 10.48 10.75
CA TRP A 76 -1.48 10.45 9.65
C TRP A 76 -0.01 10.43 10.10
N SER A 77 0.29 9.66 11.14
CA SER A 77 1.62 9.62 11.76
C SER A 77 2.05 8.21 12.16
N TYR A 78 3.35 8.00 12.31
CA TYR A 78 3.92 6.74 12.80
C TYR A 78 4.03 6.73 14.33
N ASP A 79 3.80 5.56 14.94
CA ASP A 79 4.22 5.34 16.32
C ASP A 79 5.76 5.34 16.42
N LEU A 80 6.31 6.29 17.16
CA LEU A 80 7.77 6.45 17.31
C LEU A 80 8.43 5.35 18.15
N GLY A 81 7.65 4.48 18.80
CA GLY A 81 8.16 3.37 19.63
C GLY A 81 8.43 2.07 18.87
N GLY A 82 7.93 1.91 17.64
CA GLY A 82 8.04 0.68 16.86
C GLY A 82 9.27 0.62 15.94
N ASN A 83 9.63 -0.60 15.54
CA ASN A 83 10.73 -0.85 14.56
C ASN A 83 10.31 -1.75 13.38
N PHE A 84 9.06 -2.21 13.38
CA PHE A 84 8.43 -2.98 12.31
C PHE A 84 6.94 -3.11 12.62
N TYR A 85 6.09 -3.15 11.60
CA TYR A 85 4.69 -3.49 11.74
C TYR A 85 4.30 -4.63 10.81
N ASP A 86 3.48 -5.52 11.35
CA ASP A 86 2.93 -6.70 10.69
C ASP A 86 1.45 -6.78 11.06
N GLY A 87 0.60 -6.26 10.20
CA GLY A 87 -0.81 -6.07 10.52
C GLY A 87 -1.60 -5.61 9.31
N TYR A 88 -2.56 -4.72 9.51
CA TYR A 88 -3.54 -4.39 8.49
C TYR A 88 -3.72 -2.88 8.33
N TYR A 89 -3.65 -2.40 7.09
CA TYR A 89 -4.10 -1.06 6.74
C TYR A 89 -5.40 -1.12 5.94
N SER A 90 -6.29 -0.17 6.19
CA SER A 90 -7.55 -0.07 5.46
C SER A 90 -7.31 0.23 3.98
N SER A 91 -8.26 -0.18 3.13
CA SER A 91 -8.26 0.18 1.71
C SER A 91 -8.20 1.70 1.49
N TYR A 92 -8.82 2.50 2.36
CA TYR A 92 -8.72 3.97 2.34
C TYR A 92 -7.30 4.48 2.62
N CYS A 93 -6.60 3.89 3.60
CA CYS A 93 -5.21 4.26 3.90
C CYS A 93 -4.31 3.97 2.68
N ILE A 94 -4.41 2.76 2.11
CA ILE A 94 -3.61 2.37 0.93
C ILE A 94 -3.97 3.22 -0.29
N TYR A 95 -5.27 3.48 -0.53
CA TYR A 95 -5.72 4.37 -1.60
C TYR A 95 -5.08 5.75 -1.51
N ALA A 96 -5.25 6.40 -0.35
CA ALA A 96 -4.79 7.75 -0.13
C ALA A 96 -3.27 7.84 -0.20
N ALA A 97 -2.54 6.92 0.44
CA ALA A 97 -1.08 6.96 0.50
C ALA A 97 -0.40 6.51 -0.79
N CYS A 98 -0.88 5.44 -1.43
CA CYS A 98 -0.13 4.73 -2.48
C CYS A 98 -0.70 4.93 -3.89
N VAL A 99 -1.91 5.47 -4.03
CA VAL A 99 -2.58 5.59 -5.34
C VAL A 99 -2.90 7.04 -5.67
N ALA A 100 -3.77 7.67 -4.87
CA ALA A 100 -4.41 8.92 -5.26
C ALA A 100 -3.55 10.18 -5.05
N SER A 101 -2.57 10.11 -4.15
CA SER A 101 -1.82 11.30 -3.71
C SER A 101 -0.53 11.55 -4.47
N SER A 102 -0.10 12.81 -4.39
CA SER A 102 1.14 13.34 -4.96
C SER A 102 2.14 13.83 -3.90
N SER A 103 1.74 13.90 -2.63
CA SER A 103 2.57 14.30 -1.50
C SER A 103 1.99 13.81 -0.16
N TYR A 104 2.76 13.91 0.92
CA TYR A 104 2.31 13.57 2.28
C TYR A 104 1.05 14.34 2.73
N GLY A 105 1.02 15.66 2.53
CA GLY A 105 -0.15 16.46 2.91
C GLY A 105 -1.38 16.20 2.04
N ASP A 106 -1.16 15.89 0.76
CA ASP A 106 -2.22 15.51 -0.18
C ASP A 106 -2.85 14.17 0.21
N ALA A 107 -2.02 13.18 0.58
CA ALA A 107 -2.46 11.88 1.07
C ALA A 107 -3.32 11.99 2.33
N GLN A 108 -2.88 12.81 3.30
CA GLN A 108 -3.68 13.09 4.49
C GLN A 108 -5.04 13.72 4.14
N SER A 109 -5.05 14.69 3.21
CA SER A 109 -6.28 15.34 2.75
C SER A 109 -7.24 14.34 2.11
N ILE A 110 -6.75 13.47 1.22
CA ILE A 110 -7.55 12.45 0.53
C ILE A 110 -8.11 11.43 1.54
N TYR A 111 -7.30 10.97 2.49
CA TYR A 111 -7.77 10.08 3.54
C TYR A 111 -8.92 10.70 4.34
N ASN A 112 -8.78 11.98 4.72
CA ASN A 112 -9.79 12.72 5.48
C ASN A 112 -11.08 12.99 4.69
N GLN A 113 -11.04 12.99 3.36
CA GLN A 113 -12.24 13.10 2.53
C GLN A 113 -13.08 11.82 2.59
N GLY A 114 -12.46 10.66 2.85
CA GLY A 114 -13.17 9.39 2.94
C GLY A 114 -13.76 8.91 1.61
N GLU A 115 -13.27 9.42 0.48
CA GLU A 115 -13.66 9.00 -0.86
C GLU A 115 -12.60 8.06 -1.44
N LEU A 116 -13.04 6.98 -2.06
CA LEU A 116 -12.19 5.97 -2.68
C LEU A 116 -12.71 5.62 -4.06
N ASP A 117 -11.87 5.79 -5.08
CA ASP A 117 -12.08 5.26 -6.44
C ASP A 117 -11.07 4.14 -6.67
N SER A 118 -11.55 2.89 -6.56
CA SER A 118 -10.69 1.71 -6.69
C SER A 118 -10.09 1.52 -8.08
N SER A 119 -10.63 2.24 -9.08
CA SER A 119 -10.20 2.19 -10.47
C SER A 119 -9.17 3.26 -10.84
N TYR A 120 -8.92 4.24 -9.94
CA TYR A 120 -7.93 5.29 -10.19
C TYR A 120 -6.52 4.70 -10.29
N LYS A 121 -5.80 5.08 -11.35
CA LYS A 121 -4.53 4.46 -11.76
C LYS A 121 -3.35 5.38 -11.54
N ASN A 122 -2.57 5.10 -10.51
CA ASN A 122 -1.31 5.80 -10.23
C ASN A 122 -0.45 5.07 -9.18
N MET A 123 -0.79 3.83 -8.82
CA MET A 123 -0.04 3.04 -7.86
C MET A 123 1.26 2.53 -8.48
N TRP A 124 2.37 2.73 -7.76
CA TRP A 124 3.66 2.18 -8.13
C TRP A 124 3.91 0.88 -7.37
N VAL A 125 3.84 -0.24 -8.09
CA VAL A 125 3.92 -1.60 -7.54
C VAL A 125 5.07 -2.40 -8.17
N HIS A 126 5.83 -3.05 -7.31
CA HIS A 126 6.71 -4.16 -7.64
C HIS A 126 5.96 -5.46 -7.32
N ARG A 127 5.55 -6.18 -8.35
CA ARG A 127 4.75 -7.42 -8.25
C ARG A 127 5.67 -8.63 -8.30
N PHE A 128 5.51 -9.56 -7.36
CA PHE A 128 6.23 -10.81 -7.28
C PHE A 128 5.24 -11.97 -7.35
N MET A 129 5.38 -12.81 -8.36
CA MET A 129 4.47 -13.93 -8.62
C MET A 129 5.06 -15.25 -8.11
N PRO A 130 4.22 -16.23 -7.74
CA PRO A 130 4.65 -17.59 -7.36
C PRO A 130 5.47 -18.33 -8.41
#